data_AF-A0A067N7H0-F1
#
_entry.id   AF-A0A067N7H0-F1
#
_cell.length_a   1.000
_cell.length_b   1.000
_cell.length_c   1.000
_cell.angle_alpha   90.00
_cell.angle_beta   90.00
_cell.angle_gamma   90.00
#
_symmetry.space_group_name_H-M   'P 1'
#
loop_
_entity.id
_entity.type
_entity.pdbx_description
1 polymer ?
#
loop_
_entity_poly.entity_id
_entity_poly.type
_entity_poly.pdbx_seq_one_letter_code
_entity_poly.pdbx_strand_id
1 'polypeptide(L)' 'AQNQTARLALPAPNDPGATQAAVGSTAVKLDELGPMVVNSDGTLSRIANWGSMTEAEKERTLRILLARN' A
#
# COMPACT_ATOMS: atom_id res chain seq x y z
N ALA A 1 31.20 -4.05 -22.08
CA ALA A 1 30.17 -3.14 -22.64
C ALA A 1 29.06 -2.97 -21.62
N GLN A 2 28.63 -1.75 -21.38
CA GLN A 2 27.89 -1.31 -20.19
C GLN A 2 26.42 -1.73 -20.25
N ASN A 3 25.95 -2.49 -19.26
CA ASN A 3 24.58 -2.93 -19.09
C ASN A 3 23.76 -1.81 -18.43
N GLN A 4 23.23 -0.91 -19.25
CA GLN A 4 22.41 0.22 -18.80
C GLN A 4 20.97 -0.27 -18.61
N THR A 5 20.62 -0.63 -17.38
CA THR A 5 19.22 -0.73 -16.93
C THR A 5 18.64 0.68 -17.00
N ALA A 6 18.23 1.08 -18.20
CA ALA A 6 17.47 2.29 -18.42
C ALA A 6 16.25 2.20 -17.51
N ARG A 7 16.23 3.04 -16.48
CA ARG A 7 15.12 3.12 -15.52
C ARG A 7 13.86 3.31 -16.34
N LEU A 8 12.97 2.32 -16.33
CA LEU A 8 11.67 2.42 -16.97
C LEU A 8 10.96 3.61 -16.33
N ALA A 9 10.74 4.66 -17.12
CA ALA A 9 10.06 5.85 -16.64
C ALA A 9 8.65 5.46 -16.20
N LEU A 10 8.18 6.07 -15.12
CA LEU A 10 6.78 5.95 -14.73
C LEU A 10 5.90 6.44 -15.88
N PRO A 11 4.79 5.77 -16.18
CA PRO A 11 3.87 6.21 -17.22
C PRO A 11 3.31 7.58 -16.85
N ALA A 12 3.07 8.41 -17.87
CA ALA A 12 2.46 9.72 -17.66
C ALA A 12 1.08 9.55 -17.01
N PRO A 13 0.61 10.50 -16.19
CA PRO A 13 -0.66 10.38 -15.45
C PRO A 13 -1.88 10.04 -16.33
N ASN A 14 -1.84 10.37 -17.61
CA ASN A 14 -2.88 10.19 -18.62
C ASN A 14 -2.61 9.03 -19.60
N ASP A 15 -1.58 8.21 -19.38
CA ASP A 15 -1.30 7.04 -20.21
C ASP A 15 -2.30 5.91 -19.91
N PRO A 16 -2.77 5.17 -20.93
CA PRO A 16 -3.70 4.05 -20.74
C PRO A 16 -3.11 2.87 -19.95
N GLY A 17 -1.79 2.83 -19.76
CA GLY A 17 -1.09 1.87 -18.90
C GLY A 17 -0.77 2.38 -17.49
N ALA A 18 -1.15 3.61 -17.14
CA ALA A 18 -0.89 4.21 -15.83
C ALA A 18 -1.91 3.73 -14.79
N THR A 19 -1.42 3.24 -13.65
CA THR A 19 -2.26 2.99 -12.48
C THR A 19 -2.64 4.33 -11.85
N GLN A 20 -3.86 4.81 -12.15
CA GLN A 20 -4.37 6.05 -11.59
C GLN A 20 -4.92 5.82 -10.18
N ALA A 21 -4.20 6.28 -9.16
CA ALA A 21 -4.75 6.42 -7.81
C ALA A 21 -5.38 7.82 -7.69
N ALA A 22 -6.70 7.91 -7.88
CA ALA A 22 -7.43 9.17 -7.76
C ALA A 22 -7.48 9.64 -6.30
N VAL A 23 -6.55 10.50 -5.90
CA VAL A 23 -6.57 11.20 -4.60
C VAL A 23 -7.10 12.61 -4.84
N GLY A 24 -8.43 12.71 -4.98
CA GLY A 24 -9.10 13.97 -5.25
C GLY A 24 -10.61 13.86 -5.09
N SER A 25 -11.14 14.43 -4.00
CA SER A 25 -12.56 14.74 -3.74
C SER A 25 -13.58 13.60 -3.63
N THR A 26 -13.24 12.37 -4.02
CA THR A 26 -14.02 11.20 -3.61
C THR A 26 -13.36 10.65 -2.36
N ALA A 27 -14.07 10.68 -1.23
CA ALA A 27 -13.72 9.86 -0.08
C ALA A 27 -13.82 8.39 -0.52
N VAL A 28 -12.77 7.90 -1.18
CA VAL A 28 -12.56 6.47 -1.34
C VAL A 28 -12.50 5.97 0.09
N LYS A 29 -13.52 5.22 0.51
CA LYS A 29 -13.56 4.59 1.84
C LYS A 29 -12.36 3.66 1.93
N LEU A 30 -11.25 4.22 2.38
CA LEU A 30 -9.97 3.54 2.55
C LEU A 30 -9.99 2.64 3.79
N ASP A 31 -11.16 2.50 4.43
CA ASP A 31 -11.41 1.58 5.54
C ASP A 31 -11.10 0.12 5.14
N GLU A 32 -11.26 -0.22 3.85
CA GLU A 32 -10.99 -1.56 3.31
C GLU A 32 -9.50 -1.85 3.07
N LEU A 33 -8.63 -0.83 3.13
CA LEU A 33 -7.19 -1.02 2.90
C LEU A 33 -6.42 -1.29 4.20
N GLY A 34 -7.04 -1.01 5.34
CA GLY A 34 -6.46 -1.25 6.65
C GLY A 34 -5.34 -0.29 7.02
N PRO A 35 -4.66 -0.56 8.15
CA PRO A 35 -3.60 0.30 8.65
C PRO A 35 -2.37 0.27 7.73
N MET A 36 -1.74 1.44 7.56
CA MET A 36 -0.40 1.52 7.00
C MET A 36 0.63 1.24 8.10
N VAL A 37 1.60 0.40 7.77
CA VAL A 37 2.70 -0.01 8.65
C VAL A 37 3.95 0.75 8.25
N VAL A 38 4.60 1.38 9.23
CA VAL A 38 5.93 1.96 9.06
C VAL A 38 6.95 0.93 9.54
N ASN A 39 7.84 0.52 8.66
CA ASN A 39 8.91 -0.41 9.00
C ASN A 39 10.08 0.33 9.68
N SER A 40 10.94 -0.40 10.37
CA SER A 40 12.12 0.17 11.04
C SER A 40 13.12 0.84 10.08
N ASP A 41 13.08 0.49 8.80
CA ASP A 41 13.90 1.09 7.74
C ASP A 41 13.27 2.36 7.13
N GLY A 42 12.12 2.80 7.65
CA GLY A 42 11.40 3.99 7.18
C GLY A 42 10.52 3.76 5.95
N THR A 43 10.46 2.53 5.42
CA THR A 43 9.56 2.20 4.32
C THR A 43 8.11 2.04 4.80
N LEU A 44 7.16 2.32 3.91
CA LEU A 44 5.73 2.14 4.17
C LEU A 44 5.25 0.83 3.57
N SER A 45 4.50 0.06 4.35
CA SER A 45 3.91 -1.21 3.94
C SER A 45 2.42 -1.25 4.26
N ARG A 46 1.65 -2.04 3.49
CA ARG A 46 0.23 -2.32 3.75
C ARG A 46 0.06 -3.81 3.98
N ILE A 47 -0.94 -4.18 4.77
CA ILE A 47 -1.40 -5.57 4.88
C ILE A 47 -2.16 -5.93 3.61
N ALA A 48 -1.52 -6.71 2.71
CA ALA A 48 -2.05 -7.01 1.38
C ALA A 48 -3.40 -7.74 1.40
N ASN A 49 -3.65 -8.56 2.41
CA ASN A 49 -4.87 -9.36 2.54
C ASN A 49 -5.93 -8.74 3.47
N TRP A 50 -5.79 -7.48 3.91
CA TRP A 50 -6.66 -6.87 4.91
C TRP A 50 -8.16 -6.95 4.59
N GLY A 51 -8.55 -6.66 3.34
CA GLY A 51 -9.94 -6.72 2.91
C GLY A 51 -10.55 -8.13 2.93
N SER A 52 -9.71 -9.17 2.87
CA SER A 52 -10.14 -10.57 2.94
C SER A 52 -10.12 -11.15 4.36
N MET A 53 -9.68 -10.38 5.36
CA MET A 53 -9.64 -10.83 6.76
C MET A 53 -11.00 -10.68 7.43
N THR A 54 -11.33 -11.66 8.26
CA THR A 54 -12.47 -11.56 9.19
C THR A 54 -12.16 -10.56 10.31
N GLU A 55 -13.20 -10.09 11.00
CA GLU A 55 -13.05 -9.12 12.09
C GLU A 55 -12.12 -9.63 13.20
N ALA A 56 -12.22 -10.92 13.56
CA ALA A 56 -11.36 -11.54 14.56
C ALA A 56 -9.88 -11.58 14.14
N GLU A 57 -9.61 -11.80 12.84
CA GLU A 57 -8.25 -11.80 12.30
C GLU A 57 -7.68 -10.38 12.23
N LYS A 58 -8.51 -9.38 11.89
CA LYS A 58 -8.12 -7.96 11.91
C LYS A 58 -7.74 -7.52 13.32
N GLU A 59 -8.55 -7.87 14.33
CA GLU A 59 -8.27 -7.54 15.73
C GLU A 59 -6.95 -8.15 16.20
N ARG A 60 -6.71 -9.43 15.90
CA ARG A 60 -5.46 -10.10 16.24
C ARG A 60 -4.25 -9.46 15.56
N THR A 61 -4.40 -9.08 14.29
CA THR A 61 -3.35 -8.41 13.51
C THR A 61 -3.00 -7.06 14.10
N LEU A 62 -4.01 -6.26 14.46
CA LEU A 62 -3.81 -4.99 15.16
C LEU A 62 -3.11 -5.18 16.51
N ARG A 63 -3.52 -6.17 17.30
CA ARG A 63 -2.89 -6.46 18.60
C ARG A 63 -1.39 -6.77 18.45
N ILE A 64 -1.02 -7.58 17.46
CA ILE A 64 0.39 -7.93 17.21
C ILE A 64 1.19 -6.73 16.71
N LEU A 65 0.62 -5.90 15.83
CA LEU A 65 1.29 -4.69 15.34
C LEU A 65 1.56 -3.69 16.46
N LEU A 66 0.61 -3.49 17.36
CA LEU A 66 0.77 -2.61 18.52
C LEU A 66 1.77 -3.16 19.53
N ALA A 67 1.76 -4.47 19.81
CA ALA A 67 2.65 -5.08 20.80
C ALA A 67 4.13 -5.14 20.38
N ARG A 68 4.42 -4.94 19.09
CA ARG A 68 5.79 -4.89 18.56
C ARG A 68 6.46 -3.52 18.72
N ASN A 69 5.73 -2.51 19.22
CA ASN A 69 6.20 -1.14 19.48
C ASN A 69 6.07 -0.82 20.97
#